data_AF-A0A3P1YJP0-F1
#
_entry.id   AF-A0A3P1YJP0-F1
#
_cell.length_a   1.000
_cell.length_b   1.000
_cell.length_c   1.000
_cell.angle_alpha   90.00
_cell.angle_beta   90.00
_cell.angle_gamma   90.00
#
_symmetry.space_group_name_H-M   'P 1'
#
loop_
_entity.id
_entity.type
_entity.pdbx_description
1 polymer ?
#
loop_
_entity_poly.entity_id
_entity_poly.type
_entity_poly.pdbx_seq_one_letter_code
_entity_poly.pdbx_strand_id
1 'polypeptide(L)'
;MLIGGAGCEKEIDKSDCYTGEVITLFGVGHERYNIVTITKVSNKHSLPVGTTIAFDIEKYGKKVKIGDIIDFEILMYEKWVSPATADHLWPKYVGIIKSCKD
;
A
#
# COMPACT_ATOMS: atom_id res chain seq x y z
N MET A 1 43.97 6.05 -18.73
CA MET A 1 43.90 6.09 -17.26
C MET A 1 42.47 6.35 -16.85
N LEU A 2 41.91 5.41 -16.06
CA LEU A 2 40.87 5.53 -15.02
C LEU A 2 39.64 6.40 -15.33
N ILE A 3 38.51 5.79 -15.74
CA ILE A 3 37.35 5.41 -14.90
C ILE A 3 36.70 6.62 -14.23
N GLY A 4 35.49 6.94 -14.67
CA GLY A 4 34.60 7.90 -14.02
C GLY A 4 33.15 7.58 -14.35
N GLY A 5 32.71 6.37 -13.95
CA GLY A 5 31.30 6.05 -13.94
C GLY A 5 30.59 6.97 -12.95
N ALA A 6 29.75 7.86 -13.45
CA ALA A 6 28.50 8.14 -12.76
C ALA A 6 27.49 7.20 -13.42
N GLY A 7 27.39 5.98 -12.88
CA GLY A 7 26.17 5.25 -13.08
C GLY A 7 25.05 6.17 -12.61
N CYS A 8 24.22 6.67 -13.54
CA CYS A 8 22.86 6.94 -13.15
C CYS A 8 22.38 5.61 -12.57
N GLU A 9 22.30 5.53 -11.25
CA GLU A 9 21.28 4.72 -10.61
C GLU A 9 20.00 5.16 -11.32
N LYS A 10 19.64 4.42 -12.36
CA LYS A 10 18.31 4.51 -12.93
C LYS A 10 17.46 4.14 -11.74
N GLU A 11 16.88 5.15 -11.09
CA GLU A 11 15.74 4.96 -10.21
C GLU A 11 14.88 3.95 -10.94
N ILE A 12 14.84 2.73 -10.42
CA ILE A 12 14.05 1.67 -10.99
C ILE A 12 12.67 2.28 -11.03
N ASP A 13 12.18 2.57 -12.23
CA ASP A 13 10.93 3.27 -12.41
C ASP A 13 9.85 2.33 -11.87
N LYS A 14 9.53 2.52 -10.59
CA LYS A 14 8.45 1.88 -9.83
C LYS A 14 7.11 2.39 -10.37
N SER A 15 6.96 2.46 -11.68
CA SER A 15 5.97 3.29 -12.37
C SER A 15 4.53 2.92 -11.99
N ASP A 16 4.32 1.74 -11.41
CA ASP A 16 3.04 1.23 -10.90
C ASP A 16 2.96 1.04 -9.36
N CYS A 17 4.03 1.35 -8.62
CA CYS A 17 4.02 1.22 -7.15
C CYS A 17 3.37 2.42 -6.48
N TYR A 18 2.50 2.09 -5.53
CA TYR A 18 2.01 3.02 -4.53
C TYR A 18 2.96 3.00 -3.34
N THR A 19 3.10 4.14 -2.68
CA THR A 19 3.61 4.18 -1.31
C THR A 19 2.42 4.44 -0.39
N GLY A 20 2.38 3.76 0.74
CA GLY A 20 1.33 3.99 1.73
C GLY A 20 1.78 3.67 3.15
N GLU A 21 0.98 4.14 4.09
CA GLU A 21 1.18 3.94 5.53
C GLU A 21 0.18 2.91 6.04
N VAL A 22 0.66 1.89 6.75
CA VAL A 22 -0.20 0.90 7.41
C VAL A 22 -0.86 1.54 8.64
N ILE A 23 -2.16 1.79 8.58
CA ILE A 23 -2.89 2.48 9.65
C ILE A 23 -3.53 1.54 10.66
N THR A 24 -3.84 0.30 10.26
CA THR A 24 -4.40 -0.72 11.16
C THR A 24 -4.06 -2.12 10.68
N LEU A 25 -4.08 -3.08 11.60
CA LEU A 25 -3.89 -4.51 11.35
C LEU A 25 -5.01 -5.31 12.04
N PHE A 26 -5.54 -6.29 11.33
CA PHE A 26 -6.55 -7.21 11.84
C PHE A 26 -6.04 -7.94 13.09
N GLY A 27 -6.90 -8.06 14.09
CA GLY A 27 -6.58 -8.70 15.36
C GLY A 27 -5.77 -7.83 16.32
N VAL A 28 -5.46 -6.57 15.95
CA VAL A 28 -4.90 -5.57 16.86
C VAL A 28 -6.04 -4.67 17.36
N GLY A 29 -6.45 -4.85 18.61
CA GLY A 29 -7.58 -4.12 19.19
C GLY A 29 -8.93 -4.55 18.61
N HIS A 30 -9.76 -3.59 18.19
CA HIS A 30 -11.10 -3.85 17.65
C HIS A 30 -11.16 -3.88 16.12
N GLU A 31 -10.00 -3.93 15.47
CA GLU A 31 -9.86 -3.68 14.03
C GLU A 31 -10.19 -4.89 13.18
N ARG A 32 -10.92 -4.65 12.08
CA ARG A 32 -11.47 -5.72 11.22
C ARG A 32 -10.68 -6.00 9.96
N TYR A 33 -9.79 -5.10 9.58
CA TYR A 33 -9.00 -5.21 8.35
C TYR A 33 -7.58 -4.74 8.60
N ASN A 34 -6.62 -5.28 7.85
CA ASN A 34 -5.36 -4.56 7.64
C ASN A 34 -5.64 -3.46 6.64
N ILE A 35 -5.31 -2.21 6.95
CA ILE A 35 -5.58 -1.08 6.06
C ILE A 35 -4.30 -0.31 5.84
N VAL A 36 -4.05 0.02 4.58
CA VAL A 36 -3.01 0.95 4.16
C VAL A 36 -3.66 2.19 3.55
N THR A 37 -3.15 3.37 3.91
CA THR A 37 -3.52 4.64 3.27
C THR A 37 -2.49 4.97 2.21
N ILE A 38 -2.92 5.22 0.98
CA ILE A 38 -2.01 5.67 -0.08
C ILE A 38 -1.50 7.07 0.25
N THR A 39 -0.18 7.23 0.35
CA THR A 39 0.50 8.50 0.64
C THR A 39 1.23 9.06 -0.59
N LYS A 40 1.61 8.21 -1.54
CA LYS A 40 2.22 8.61 -2.82
C LYS A 40 1.75 7.72 -3.97
N VAL A 41 1.59 8.34 -5.14
CA VAL A 41 1.27 7.66 -6.40
C VAL A 41 2.32 8.02 -7.46
N SER A 42 2.65 7.06 -8.31
CA SER A 42 3.56 7.24 -9.46
C SER A 42 2.83 7.69 -10.73
N ASN A 43 1.54 7.35 -10.86
CA ASN A 43 0.74 7.50 -12.09
C ASN A 43 -0.59 8.24 -11.82
N LYS A 44 -1.06 9.04 -12.80
CA LYS A 44 -2.33 9.80 -12.77
C LYS A 44 -3.61 8.95 -12.89
N HIS A 45 -3.52 7.72 -13.37
CA HIS A 45 -4.65 6.78 -13.51
C HIS A 45 -4.84 5.87 -12.28
N SER A 46 -4.00 6.05 -11.26
CA SER A 46 -4.00 5.30 -10.01
C SER A 46 -5.06 5.79 -9.02
N LEU A 47 -5.39 4.97 -8.02
CA LEU A 47 -6.21 5.43 -6.88
C LEU A 47 -5.54 6.64 -6.21
N PRO A 48 -6.27 7.72 -5.89
CA PRO A 48 -5.65 8.95 -5.41
C PRO A 48 -5.07 8.81 -4.00
N VAL A 49 -4.10 9.67 -3.68
CA VAL A 49 -3.58 9.87 -2.31
C VAL A 49 -4.72 10.10 -1.31
N GLY A 50 -4.59 9.53 -0.12
CA GLY A 50 -5.62 9.50 0.93
C GLY A 50 -6.63 8.37 0.78
N THR A 51 -6.57 7.58 -0.30
CA THR A 51 -7.40 6.39 -0.43
C THR A 51 -6.94 5.28 0.51
N THR A 52 -7.87 4.73 1.28
CA THR A 52 -7.64 3.57 2.14
C THR A 52 -8.03 2.28 1.41
N ILE A 53 -7.15 1.29 1.47
CA ILE A 53 -7.39 -0.05 0.93
C ILE A 53 -7.14 -1.10 1.99
N ALA A 54 -8.11 -1.98 2.20
CA ALA A 54 -7.93 -3.17 3.01
C ALA A 54 -7.18 -4.23 2.22
N PHE A 55 -6.25 -4.90 2.89
CA PHE A 55 -5.36 -5.87 2.25
C PHE A 55 -5.10 -7.11 3.11
N ASP A 56 -4.65 -8.16 2.44
CA ASP A 56 -4.18 -9.40 3.07
C ASP A 56 -2.66 -9.33 3.28
N ILE A 57 -2.22 -9.43 4.53
CA ILE A 57 -0.81 -9.37 4.92
C ILE A 57 0.00 -10.56 4.36
N GLU A 58 -0.64 -11.73 4.20
CA GLU A 58 0.01 -12.91 3.64
C GLU A 58 0.27 -12.72 2.14
N LYS A 59 -0.66 -12.06 1.44
CA LYS A 59 -0.49 -11.71 0.01
C LYS A 59 0.52 -10.59 -0.20
N TYR A 60 0.63 -9.66 0.74
CA TYR A 60 1.69 -8.64 0.71
C TYR A 60 3.09 -9.29 0.78
N GLY A 61 3.22 -10.37 1.57
CA GLY A 61 4.39 -11.26 1.56
C GLY A 61 5.57 -10.78 2.43
N LYS A 62 5.42 -9.66 3.14
CA LYS A 62 6.38 -9.15 4.12
C LYS A 62 5.68 -8.84 5.44
N LYS A 63 6.39 -8.97 6.55
CA LYS A 63 5.89 -8.53 7.86
C LYS A 63 5.81 -7.00 7.88
N VAL A 64 4.73 -6.47 8.43
CA VAL A 64 4.49 -5.04 8.61
C VAL A 64 3.95 -4.76 10.01
N LYS A 65 4.04 -3.51 10.43
CA LYS A 65 3.49 -2.97 11.67
C LYS A 65 2.66 -1.71 11.36
N ILE A 66 1.80 -1.35 12.30
CA ILE A 66 1.09 -0.06 12.24
C ILE A 66 2.13 1.08 12.26
N GLY A 67 1.98 2.04 11.36
CA GLY A 67 2.90 3.15 11.11
C GLY A 67 4.00 2.85 10.10
N ASP A 68 4.15 1.61 9.62
CA ASP A 68 5.13 1.30 8.59
C ASP A 68 4.75 1.96 7.26
N ILE A 69 5.75 2.53 6.58
CA ILE A 69 5.63 2.98 5.19
C ILE A 69 6.05 1.84 4.27
N ILE A 70 5.15 1.45 3.38
CA ILE A 70 5.32 0.32 2.47
C ILE A 70 5.13 0.72 1.01
N ASP A 71 5.89 0.08 0.13
CA ASP A 71 5.70 0.18 -1.32
C ASP A 71 4.96 -1.08 -1.82
N PHE A 72 3.87 -0.87 -2.55
CA PHE A 72 3.01 -1.96 -3.00
C PHE A 72 2.40 -1.71 -4.37
N GLU A 73 2.12 -2.81 -5.08
CA GLU A 73 1.29 -2.81 -6.28
C GLU A 73 -0.12 -3.25 -5.90
N ILE A 74 -1.13 -2.59 -6.46
CA ILE A 74 -2.53 -3.02 -6.34
C ILE A 74 -2.85 -3.93 -7.53
N LEU A 75 -3.07 -5.22 -7.27
CA LEU A 75 -3.38 -6.20 -8.31
C LEU A 75 -4.85 -6.17 -8.71
N MET A 76 -5.73 -5.98 -7.72
CA MET A 76 -7.17 -5.88 -7.89
C MET A 76 -7.75 -5.13 -6.70
N TYR A 77 -8.85 -4.41 -6.94
CA TYR A 77 -9.60 -3.77 -5.88
C TYR A 77 -11.08 -3.62 -6.28
N GLU A 78 -11.93 -3.58 -5.28
CA GLU A 78 -13.34 -3.22 -5.41
C GLU A 78 -13.74 -2.26 -4.30
N LYS A 79 -14.74 -1.44 -4.55
CA LYS A 79 -15.24 -0.49 -3.54
C LYS A 79 -15.81 -1.30 -2.39
N TRP A 80 -15.41 -0.99 -1.15
CA TRP A 80 -15.96 -1.67 0.01
C TRP A 80 -17.43 -1.27 0.20
N VAL A 81 -18.30 -2.28 0.38
CA VAL A 81 -19.75 -2.08 0.55
C VAL A 81 -20.22 -2.98 1.71
N SER A 82 -20.48 -2.38 2.86
CA SER A 82 -21.14 -3.02 4.01
C SER A 82 -21.43 -1.96 5.07
N PRO A 83 -22.18 -2.24 6.16
CA PRO A 83 -22.49 -1.20 7.11
C PRO A 83 -21.21 -0.72 7.80
N ALA A 84 -20.92 0.58 7.67
CA ALA A 84 -19.89 1.24 8.43
C ALA A 84 -20.47 1.65 9.80
N THR A 85 -19.77 1.30 10.87
CA THR A 85 -20.07 1.79 12.22
C THR A 85 -19.00 2.80 12.66
N ALA A 86 -19.35 3.73 13.55
CA ALA A 86 -18.45 4.83 13.92
C ALA A 86 -17.26 4.40 14.80
N ASP A 87 -17.29 3.19 15.38
CA ASP A 87 -16.30 2.62 16.29
C ASP A 87 -15.13 1.92 15.58
N HIS A 88 -15.14 1.85 14.25
CA HIS A 88 -14.09 1.18 13.47
C HIS A 88 -13.60 2.05 12.32
N LEU A 89 -12.32 1.86 11.96
CA LEU A 89 -11.79 2.36 10.69
C LEU A 89 -12.23 1.42 9.56
N TRP A 90 -12.90 2.00 8.56
CA TRP A 90 -13.38 1.27 7.39
C TRP A 90 -12.56 1.65 6.16
N PRO A 91 -12.14 0.67 5.35
CA PRO A 91 -11.43 0.97 4.12
C PRO A 91 -12.43 1.52 3.09
N LYS A 92 -11.93 2.33 2.16
CA LYS A 92 -12.71 2.76 1.00
C LYS A 92 -12.81 1.65 -0.05
N TYR A 93 -11.76 0.83 -0.14
CA TYR A 93 -11.66 -0.30 -1.06
C TYR A 93 -11.15 -1.55 -0.34
N VAL A 94 -11.56 -2.72 -0.78
CA VAL A 94 -10.88 -3.98 -0.45
C VAL A 94 -10.09 -4.43 -1.67
N GLY A 95 -8.92 -5.01 -1.48
CA GLY A 95 -8.14 -5.48 -2.61
C GLY A 95 -6.98 -6.39 -2.24
N ILE A 96 -6.33 -6.89 -3.29
CA ILE A 96 -5.11 -7.66 -3.16
C ILE A 96 -3.95 -6.77 -3.56
N ILE A 97 -3.04 -6.57 -2.62
CA ILE A 97 -1.78 -5.88 -2.86
C ILE A 97 -0.62 -6.88 -2.68
N LYS A 98 0.50 -6.59 -3.35
CA LYS A 98 1.77 -7.28 -3.13
C LYS A 98 2.88 -6.25 -2.90
N SER A 99 3.93 -6.63 -2.18
CA SER A 99 5.15 -5.80 -2.12
C SER A 99 5.66 -5.53 -3.53
N CYS A 100 6.03 -4.28 -3.79
CA CYS A 100 6.94 -4.01 -4.90
C CYS A 100 8.24 -4.77 -4.64
N LYS A 101 8.78 -5.46 -5.65
CA LYS A 101 10.06 -6.17 -5.51
C LYS A 101 11.15 -5.16 -5.14
N ASP A 102 12.02 -5.55 -4.22
CA ASP A 102 13.35 -4.95 -4.08
C ASP A 102 14.27 -5.51 -5.19
#